data_AF-A0A6J7ZYN1-F1
#
_entry.id   AF-A0A6J7ZYN1-F1
#
_cell.length_a   1.000
_cell.length_b   1.000
_cell.length_c   1.000
_cell.angle_alpha   90.00
_cell.angle_beta   90.00
_cell.angle_gamma   90.00
#
_symmetry.space_group_name_H-M   'P 1'
#
loop_
_entity.id
_entity.type
_entity.pdbx_description
1 polymer ?
#
loop_
_entity_poly.entity_id
_entity_poly.type
_entity_poly.pdbx_seq_one_letter_code
_entity_poly.pdbx_strand_id
1 'polypeptide(L)'
;MGCMYLPPENTKYTSNEAFTEVETEMIELVNKYNCQPLIVGDLNAKTKLLDDVVVPDDSLFDILDDFEDDSFVSYLYDYQNICDSYVSLKRCSKDSSVPNNYGYKLIDFCKRNNLYIGNSRLPGNDYMIGLTTCNSASFIDYLLLSSSIFPLIQEFNVLEFNPLFSDVHCGLCFCLHASVNISTTHSDDNCSSQCGHARWVPDEENRFMRHSSVTLQN
;
A
#
# COMPACT_ATOMS: atom_id res chain seq x y z
N MET A 1 5.35 -6.75 2.65
CA MET A 1 5.28 -5.39 2.08
C MET A 1 5.76 -5.46 0.64
N GLY A 2 4.94 -5.03 -0.30
CA GLY A 2 5.32 -4.84 -1.71
C GLY A 2 5.40 -3.35 -2.04
N CYS A 3 6.37 -2.96 -2.87
CA CYS A 3 6.44 -1.62 -3.45
C CYS A 3 6.13 -1.72 -4.94
N MET A 4 5.23 -0.87 -5.44
CA MET A 4 4.64 -1.02 -6.77
C MET A 4 4.75 0.26 -7.58
N TYR A 5 4.96 0.10 -8.88
CA TYR A 5 4.84 1.16 -9.86
C TYR A 5 4.01 0.65 -11.03
N LEU A 6 2.89 1.32 -11.33
CA LEU A 6 2.11 1.08 -12.53
C LEU A 6 2.29 2.26 -13.49
N PRO A 7 2.74 2.04 -14.74
CA PRO A 7 2.89 3.12 -15.71
C PRO A 7 1.55 3.83 -16.00
N PRO A 8 1.52 5.15 -16.23
CA PRO A 8 0.28 5.86 -16.53
C PRO A 8 -0.45 5.29 -17.75
N GLU A 9 -1.79 5.24 -17.72
CA GLU A 9 -2.66 4.52 -18.68
C GLU A 9 -2.48 4.86 -20.17
N ASN A 10 -1.86 6.00 -20.46
CA ASN A 10 -1.68 6.50 -21.82
C ASN A 10 -0.24 6.36 -22.30
N THR A 11 0.57 5.55 -21.61
CA THR A 11 1.97 5.31 -21.98
C THR A 11 2.10 4.00 -22.74
N LYS A 12 3.20 3.85 -23.48
CA LYS A 12 3.51 2.61 -24.20
C LYS A 12 3.82 1.42 -23.27
N TYR A 13 3.94 1.66 -21.98
CA TYR A 13 4.28 0.65 -20.96
C TYR A 13 3.04 0.16 -20.19
N THR A 14 1.87 0.72 -20.47
CA THR A 14 0.60 0.32 -19.86
C THR A 14 0.25 -1.12 -20.23
N SER A 15 -0.05 -1.94 -19.22
CA SER A 15 -0.73 -3.23 -19.39
C SER A 15 -2.20 -3.08 -19.01
N ASN A 16 -3.10 -3.66 -19.80
CA ASN A 16 -4.52 -3.76 -19.42
C ASN A 16 -4.74 -4.75 -18.27
N GLU A 17 -3.80 -5.68 -18.11
CA GLU A 17 -3.82 -6.78 -17.15
C GLU A 17 -2.99 -6.46 -15.90
N ALA A 18 -2.41 -5.26 -15.80
CA ALA A 18 -1.52 -4.86 -14.70
C ALA A 18 -2.07 -5.20 -13.30
N PHE A 19 -3.34 -4.90 -13.02
CA PHE A 19 -3.96 -5.22 -11.74
C PHE A 19 -4.19 -6.73 -11.54
N THR A 20 -4.44 -7.48 -12.61
CA THR A 20 -4.61 -8.94 -12.56
C THR A 20 -3.27 -9.64 -12.33
N GLU A 21 -2.21 -9.17 -12.97
CA GLU A 21 -0.84 -9.66 -12.75
C GLU A 21 -0.43 -9.46 -11.28
N VAL A 22 -0.63 -8.24 -10.78
CA VAL A 22 -0.37 -7.86 -9.37
C VAL A 22 -1.18 -8.72 -8.40
N GLU A 23 -2.45 -8.93 -8.68
CA GLU A 23 -3.33 -9.75 -7.85
C GLU A 23 -2.88 -11.19 -7.76
N THR A 24 -2.50 -11.77 -8.89
CA THR A 24 -2.00 -13.15 -8.96
C THR A 24 -0.75 -13.29 -8.11
N GLU A 25 0.22 -12.40 -8.28
CA GLU A 25 1.46 -12.43 -7.50
C GLU A 25 1.21 -12.21 -6.00
N MET A 26 0.34 -11.26 -5.65
CA MET A 26 -0.02 -11.01 -4.26
C MET A 26 -0.62 -12.25 -3.60
N ILE A 27 -1.58 -12.91 -4.25
CA ILE A 27 -2.23 -14.13 -3.73
C ILE A 27 -1.19 -15.24 -3.55
N GLU A 28 -0.29 -15.44 -4.52
CA GLU A 28 0.78 -16.42 -4.42
C GLU A 28 1.70 -16.16 -3.23
N LEU A 29 2.11 -14.91 -3.02
CA LEU A 29 2.98 -14.51 -1.91
C LEU A 29 2.29 -14.65 -0.55
N VAL A 30 1.03 -14.19 -0.44
CA VAL A 30 0.22 -14.30 0.78
C VAL A 30 0.08 -15.76 1.18
N ASN A 31 -0.25 -16.65 0.23
CA ASN A 31 -0.40 -18.08 0.49
C ASN A 31 0.95 -18.74 0.84
N LYS A 32 2.02 -18.39 0.12
CA LYS A 32 3.34 -18.98 0.33
C LYS A 32 3.93 -18.64 1.70
N TYR A 33 3.75 -17.41 2.15
CA TYR A 33 4.36 -16.92 3.39
C TYR A 33 3.38 -16.79 4.56
N ASN A 34 2.11 -17.11 4.35
CA ASN A 34 1.04 -16.94 5.33
C ASN A 34 1.06 -15.55 5.97
N CYS A 35 1.07 -14.52 5.13
CA CYS A 35 1.26 -13.13 5.55
C CYS A 35 0.12 -12.23 5.07
N GLN A 36 -0.08 -11.10 5.76
CA GLN A 36 -1.06 -10.10 5.35
C GLN A 36 -0.48 -9.13 4.31
N PRO A 37 -1.22 -8.78 3.24
CA PRO A 37 -0.75 -7.87 2.20
C PRO A 37 -0.68 -6.42 2.70
N LEU A 38 0.45 -5.77 2.41
CA LEU A 38 0.67 -4.32 2.53
C LEU A 38 1.39 -3.89 1.25
N ILE A 39 0.78 -3.01 0.46
CA ILE A 39 1.29 -2.55 -0.83
C ILE A 39 1.43 -1.03 -0.77
N VAL A 40 2.57 -0.51 -1.23
CA VAL A 40 2.81 0.93 -1.33
C VAL A 40 3.31 1.29 -2.71
N GLY A 41 2.94 2.46 -3.23
CA GLY A 41 3.62 3.05 -4.39
C GLY A 41 2.72 3.81 -5.35
N ASP A 42 3.30 4.22 -6.47
CA ASP A 42 2.64 4.99 -7.53
C ASP A 42 1.85 4.04 -8.44
N LEU A 43 0.53 4.06 -8.31
CA LEU A 43 -0.35 3.21 -9.10
C LEU A 43 -0.91 3.94 -10.32
N ASN A 44 -0.59 5.23 -10.50
CA ASN A 44 -1.16 6.10 -11.54
C ASN A 44 -2.70 6.04 -11.64
N ALA A 45 -3.35 5.63 -10.54
CA ALA A 45 -4.77 5.40 -10.44
C ALA A 45 -5.43 6.62 -9.78
N LYS A 46 -6.36 7.26 -10.48
CA LYS A 46 -7.13 8.38 -9.95
C LYS A 46 -8.46 7.86 -9.47
N THR A 47 -8.63 7.74 -8.16
CA THR A 47 -9.85 7.19 -7.56
C THR A 47 -10.83 8.26 -7.10
N LYS A 48 -10.37 9.51 -6.91
CA LYS A 48 -11.13 10.58 -6.27
C LYS A 48 -11.72 10.09 -4.93
N LEU A 49 -13.04 9.96 -4.84
CA LEU A 49 -13.80 9.49 -3.69
C LEU A 49 -14.55 8.19 -3.99
N LEU A 50 -14.11 7.40 -4.97
CA LEU A 50 -14.64 6.05 -5.13
C LEU A 50 -14.38 5.25 -3.86
N ASP A 51 -15.42 4.55 -3.39
CA ASP A 51 -15.38 3.72 -2.20
C ASP A 51 -14.76 2.37 -2.52
N ASP A 52 -13.76 1.99 -1.73
CA ASP A 52 -13.04 0.72 -1.72
C ASP A 52 -13.59 -0.25 -0.66
N VAL A 53 -14.57 0.17 0.13
CA VAL A 53 -15.29 -0.66 1.10
C VAL A 53 -16.56 -1.20 0.45
N VAL A 54 -16.86 -2.48 0.66
CA VAL A 54 -18.19 -3.04 0.42
C VAL A 54 -18.91 -3.06 1.76
N VAL A 55 -20.13 -2.52 1.82
CA VAL A 55 -20.94 -2.50 3.05
C VAL A 55 -21.90 -3.68 2.98
N PRO A 56 -21.86 -4.62 3.95
CA PRO A 56 -22.87 -5.67 4.07
C PRO A 56 -24.27 -5.06 4.15
N ASP A 57 -25.21 -5.61 3.38
CA ASP A 57 -26.63 -5.26 3.49
C ASP A 57 -27.39 -6.34 4.28
N ASP A 58 -28.64 -6.03 4.65
CA ASP A 58 -29.49 -6.92 5.44
C ASP A 58 -29.69 -8.29 4.77
N SER A 59 -29.67 -8.34 3.44
CA SER A 59 -29.85 -9.58 2.68
C SER A 59 -28.66 -10.53 2.80
N LEU A 60 -27.47 -10.00 3.08
CA LEU A 60 -26.29 -10.83 3.31
C LEU A 60 -26.40 -11.65 4.59
N PHE A 61 -27.01 -11.08 5.65
CA PHE A 61 -27.20 -11.77 6.91
C PHE A 61 -28.21 -12.91 6.79
N ASP A 62 -29.25 -12.72 5.98
CA ASP A 62 -30.24 -13.77 5.70
C ASP A 62 -29.63 -15.00 4.99
N ILE A 63 -28.53 -14.84 4.25
CA ILE A 63 -27.84 -15.92 3.52
C ILE A 63 -26.91 -16.74 4.44
N LEU A 64 -26.37 -16.13 5.50
CA LEU A 64 -25.44 -16.82 6.42
C LEU A 64 -26.10 -17.94 7.20
N ASP A 65 -27.40 -17.79 7.52
CA ASP A 65 -28.16 -18.81 8.24
C ASP A 65 -28.34 -20.10 7.40
N ASP A 66 -28.23 -19.99 6.07
CA ASP A 66 -28.46 -21.09 5.12
C ASP A 66 -27.17 -21.69 4.52
N PHE A 67 -26.01 -21.01 4.62
CA PHE A 67 -24.76 -21.44 3.98
C PHE A 67 -23.51 -21.29 4.87
N GLU A 68 -22.82 -22.40 5.16
CA GLU A 68 -21.47 -22.44 5.74
C GLU A 68 -20.39 -22.09 4.70
N ASP A 69 -20.47 -20.90 4.08
CA ASP A 69 -19.44 -20.44 3.16
C ASP A 69 -18.39 -19.60 3.92
N ASP A 70 -17.22 -20.20 4.13
CA ASP A 70 -16.06 -19.61 4.80
C ASP A 70 -15.65 -18.24 4.19
N SER A 71 -15.94 -18.00 2.91
CA SER A 71 -15.60 -16.74 2.25
C SER A 71 -16.46 -15.56 2.72
N PHE A 72 -17.76 -15.79 2.95
CA PHE A 72 -18.68 -14.77 3.46
C PHE A 72 -18.37 -14.43 4.90
N VAL A 73 -18.10 -15.45 5.71
CA VAL A 73 -17.69 -15.28 7.11
C VAL A 73 -16.39 -14.48 7.18
N SER A 74 -15.39 -14.81 6.36
CA SER A 74 -14.12 -14.05 6.30
C SER A 74 -14.34 -12.59 5.91
N TYR A 75 -15.22 -12.31 4.94
CA TYR A 75 -15.55 -10.95 4.52
C TYR A 75 -16.22 -10.14 5.64
N LEU A 76 -17.17 -10.74 6.37
CA LEU A 76 -17.83 -10.07 7.50
C LEU A 76 -16.88 -9.78 8.65
N TYR A 77 -15.98 -10.72 8.97
CA TYR A 77 -14.93 -10.47 9.96
C TYR A 77 -14.01 -9.33 9.54
N ASP A 78 -13.63 -9.25 8.26
CA ASP A 78 -12.81 -8.16 7.74
C ASP A 78 -13.53 -6.79 7.82
N TYR A 79 -14.82 -6.75 7.45
CA TYR A 79 -15.66 -5.56 7.60
C TYR A 79 -15.84 -5.15 9.07
N GLN A 80 -16.04 -6.11 9.97
CA GLN A 80 -16.13 -5.84 11.40
C GLN A 80 -14.80 -5.29 11.95
N ASN A 81 -13.67 -5.86 11.54
CA ASN A 81 -12.34 -5.39 11.95
C ASN A 81 -12.10 -3.93 11.58
N ILE A 82 -12.50 -3.50 10.38
CA ILE A 82 -12.36 -2.10 9.99
C ILE A 82 -13.34 -1.20 10.76
N CYS A 83 -14.57 -1.66 11.04
CA CYS A 83 -15.54 -0.91 11.85
C CYS A 83 -15.08 -0.72 13.30
N ASP A 84 -14.44 -1.73 13.88
CA ASP A 84 -13.91 -1.70 15.26
C ASP A 84 -12.56 -0.96 15.35
N SER A 85 -11.92 -0.70 14.21
CA SER A 85 -10.70 0.09 14.17
C SER A 85 -10.98 1.58 14.39
N TYR A 86 -9.95 2.36 14.71
CA TYR A 86 -10.05 3.82 14.82
C TYR A 86 -10.15 4.52 13.45
N VAL A 87 -10.28 3.76 12.36
CA VAL A 87 -10.09 4.23 11.00
C VAL A 87 -11.43 4.59 10.36
N SER A 88 -11.49 5.76 9.71
CA SER A 88 -12.69 6.19 9.01
C SER A 88 -13.01 5.29 7.81
N LEU A 89 -14.25 4.78 7.71
CA LEU A 89 -14.73 4.07 6.52
C LEU A 89 -14.76 4.96 5.28
N LYS A 90 -14.91 6.28 5.44
CA LYS A 90 -14.89 7.24 4.33
C LYS A 90 -13.50 7.82 4.14
N ARG A 91 -13.10 7.97 2.87
CA ARG A 91 -11.86 8.66 2.51
C ARG A 91 -12.12 10.14 2.25
N CYS A 92 -11.06 10.92 2.36
CA CYS A 92 -10.99 12.29 1.85
C CYS A 92 -10.01 12.34 0.68
N SER A 93 -10.20 13.32 -0.21
CA SER A 93 -9.28 13.56 -1.32
C SER A 93 -9.38 15.02 -1.78
N LYS A 94 -8.22 15.65 -1.92
CA LYS A 94 -8.02 16.94 -2.59
C LYS A 94 -7.81 16.79 -4.09
N ASP A 95 -7.63 15.56 -4.60
CA ASP A 95 -7.61 15.32 -6.04
C ASP A 95 -9.01 15.58 -6.60
N SER A 96 -9.09 16.60 -7.45
CA SER A 96 -10.33 17.02 -8.10
C SER A 96 -10.54 16.34 -9.46
N SER A 97 -9.55 15.55 -9.92
CA SER A 97 -9.61 14.82 -11.18
C SER A 97 -10.79 13.86 -11.23
N VAL A 98 -11.34 13.68 -12.42
CA VAL A 98 -12.28 12.57 -12.69
C VAL A 98 -11.52 11.25 -12.56
N PRO A 99 -12.12 10.20 -11.97
CA PRO A 99 -11.50 8.89 -11.93
C PRO A 99 -11.14 8.37 -13.32
N ASN A 100 -9.97 7.73 -13.43
CA ASN A 100 -9.50 7.09 -14.67
C ASN A 100 -9.72 5.57 -14.64
N ASN A 101 -9.38 4.82 -15.70
CA ASN A 101 -9.73 3.38 -15.72
C ASN A 101 -8.95 2.61 -14.65
N TYR A 102 -7.71 3.02 -14.35
CA TYR A 102 -6.88 2.49 -13.28
C TYR A 102 -7.48 2.81 -11.92
N GLY A 103 -8.14 3.96 -11.77
CA GLY A 103 -8.94 4.29 -10.60
C GLY A 103 -10.04 3.26 -10.36
N TYR A 104 -10.84 2.96 -11.38
CA TYR A 104 -11.88 1.93 -11.27
C TYR A 104 -11.29 0.54 -11.00
N LYS A 105 -10.23 0.15 -11.74
CA LYS A 105 -9.56 -1.14 -11.54
C LYS A 105 -8.92 -1.29 -10.16
N LEU A 106 -8.34 -0.23 -9.61
CA LEU A 106 -7.77 -0.21 -8.26
C LEU A 106 -8.87 -0.43 -7.22
N ILE A 107 -10.03 0.22 -7.38
CA ILE A 107 -11.16 0.04 -6.47
C ILE A 107 -11.70 -1.39 -6.53
N ASP A 108 -11.84 -1.95 -7.73
CA ASP A 108 -12.26 -3.35 -7.91
C ASP A 108 -11.21 -4.33 -7.36
N PHE A 109 -9.93 -4.04 -7.54
CA PHE A 109 -8.83 -4.80 -6.94
C PHE A 109 -8.91 -4.78 -5.41
N CYS A 110 -9.13 -3.60 -4.81
CA CYS A 110 -9.26 -3.45 -3.37
C CYS A 110 -10.42 -4.27 -2.81
N LYS A 111 -11.62 -4.12 -3.40
CA LYS A 111 -12.84 -4.81 -2.95
C LYS A 111 -12.73 -6.33 -3.05
N ARG A 112 -12.15 -6.85 -4.13
CA ARG A 112 -12.02 -8.30 -4.35
C ARG A 112 -11.01 -8.95 -3.40
N ASN A 113 -10.08 -8.17 -2.86
CA ASN A 113 -8.97 -8.68 -2.05
C ASN A 113 -9.04 -8.21 -0.60
N ASN A 114 -10.16 -7.62 -0.15
CA ASN A 114 -10.31 -7.06 1.19
C ASN A 114 -9.16 -6.11 1.58
N LEU A 115 -8.74 -5.29 0.62
CA LEU A 115 -7.73 -4.25 0.81
C LEU A 115 -8.39 -2.89 0.88
N TYR A 116 -7.77 -2.03 1.67
CA TYR A 116 -8.24 -0.68 1.93
C TYR A 116 -7.14 0.32 1.66
N ILE A 117 -7.50 1.43 1.03
CA ILE A 117 -6.64 2.60 0.88
C ILE A 117 -6.49 3.26 2.26
N GLY A 118 -5.26 3.28 2.78
CA GLY A 118 -4.91 3.87 4.07
C GLY A 118 -4.71 5.39 4.05
N ASN A 119 -4.37 5.96 2.91
CA ASN A 119 -4.30 7.41 2.72
C ASN A 119 -5.63 8.07 3.15
N SER A 120 -5.56 9.24 3.77
CA SER A 120 -6.65 9.98 4.42
C SER A 120 -7.36 9.28 5.60
N ARG A 121 -7.06 8.01 5.84
CA ARG A 121 -7.73 7.16 6.84
C ARG A 121 -6.87 6.92 8.08
N LEU A 122 -5.56 6.84 7.88
CA LEU A 122 -4.59 6.55 8.92
C LEU A 122 -4.24 7.82 9.72
N PRO A 123 -3.82 7.68 11.00
CA PRO A 123 -3.47 8.81 11.85
C PRO A 123 -2.20 9.48 11.33
N GLY A 124 -2.17 10.81 11.34
CA GLY A 124 -1.02 11.60 10.87
C GLY A 124 -1.47 12.83 10.11
N ASN A 125 -0.59 13.43 9.31
CA ASN A 125 -0.83 14.72 8.67
C ASN A 125 -1.85 14.69 7.52
N ASP A 126 -2.23 13.49 7.06
CA ASP A 126 -3.17 13.29 5.96
C ASP A 126 -4.57 12.88 6.45
N TYR A 127 -4.72 12.57 7.74
CA TYR A 127 -5.98 12.07 8.31
C TYR A 127 -7.16 13.01 8.03
N MET A 128 -8.20 12.49 7.38
CA MET A 128 -9.40 13.22 6.98
C MET A 128 -9.13 14.43 6.06
N ILE A 129 -7.99 14.45 5.36
CA ILE A 129 -7.58 15.54 4.47
C ILE A 129 -7.48 15.02 3.02
N GLY A 130 -6.70 13.97 2.79
CA GLY A 130 -6.48 13.41 1.45
C GLY A 130 -5.62 14.31 0.55
N LEU A 131 -4.42 14.63 1.00
CA LEU A 131 -3.40 15.39 0.29
C LEU A 131 -3.09 14.76 -1.07
N THR A 132 -2.78 15.62 -2.04
CA THR A 132 -2.26 15.19 -3.33
C THR A 132 -0.81 14.71 -3.16
N THR A 133 -0.47 13.66 -3.88
CA THR A 133 0.84 13.00 -3.81
C THR A 133 1.68 13.24 -5.06
N CYS A 134 1.10 13.76 -6.14
CA CYS A 134 1.79 14.08 -7.38
C CYS A 134 1.39 15.47 -7.92
N ASN A 135 2.39 16.29 -8.23
CA ASN A 135 2.31 17.60 -8.87
C ASN A 135 1.31 18.56 -8.18
N SER A 136 1.13 18.44 -6.86
CA SER A 136 0.10 19.14 -6.07
C SER A 136 -1.34 18.97 -6.58
N ALA A 137 -1.60 18.04 -7.51
CA ALA A 137 -2.85 17.97 -8.26
C ALA A 137 -3.49 16.59 -8.23
N SER A 138 -2.69 15.52 -8.15
CA SER A 138 -3.17 14.15 -8.25
C SER A 138 -2.83 13.34 -7.01
N PHE A 139 -3.71 12.42 -6.66
CA PHE A 139 -3.51 11.44 -5.61
C PHE A 139 -3.42 10.07 -6.30
N ILE A 140 -2.18 9.61 -6.47
CA ILE A 140 -1.84 8.41 -7.25
C ILE A 140 -0.85 7.48 -6.53
N ASP A 141 -0.14 8.00 -5.53
CA ASP A 141 0.65 7.20 -4.59
C ASP A 141 -0.22 6.69 -3.43
N TYR A 142 -0.28 5.37 -3.26
CA TYR A 142 -1.17 4.70 -2.31
C TYR A 142 -0.40 3.88 -1.29
N LEU A 143 -0.95 3.78 -0.08
CA LEU A 143 -0.72 2.70 0.86
C LEU A 143 -2.01 1.86 0.92
N LEU A 144 -1.93 0.61 0.47
CA LEU A 144 -3.01 -0.37 0.52
C LEU A 144 -2.70 -1.41 1.60
N LEU A 145 -3.69 -1.77 2.41
CA LEU A 145 -3.51 -2.71 3.51
C LEU A 145 -4.80 -3.50 3.81
N SER A 146 -4.65 -4.71 4.36
CA SER A 146 -5.80 -5.46 4.90
C SER A 146 -6.27 -4.88 6.24
N SER A 147 -7.51 -5.20 6.64
CA SER A 147 -8.11 -4.66 7.87
C SER A 147 -7.24 -4.89 9.12
N SER A 148 -6.63 -6.07 9.20
CA SER A 148 -5.79 -6.50 10.33
C SER A 148 -4.51 -5.69 10.53
N ILE A 149 -4.05 -4.96 9.51
CA ILE A 149 -2.84 -4.15 9.57
C ILE A 149 -3.12 -2.74 10.10
N PHE A 150 -4.35 -2.24 9.98
CA PHE A 150 -4.68 -0.87 10.42
C PHE A 150 -4.22 -0.57 11.85
N PRO A 151 -4.49 -1.42 12.86
CA PRO A 151 -4.08 -1.16 14.24
C PRO A 151 -2.56 -1.11 14.46
N LEU A 152 -1.78 -1.61 13.48
CA LEU A 152 -0.32 -1.61 13.55
C LEU A 152 0.28 -0.31 13.01
N ILE A 153 -0.47 0.51 12.28
CA ILE A 153 0.04 1.76 11.72
C ILE A 153 -0.20 2.92 12.70
N GLN A 154 0.87 3.36 13.36
CA GLN A 154 0.80 4.44 14.35
C GLN A 154 0.71 5.83 13.71
N GLU A 155 1.37 6.01 12.58
CA GLU A 155 1.51 7.29 11.91
C GLU A 155 1.63 7.07 10.40
N PHE A 156 0.96 7.92 9.62
CA PHE A 156 1.01 8.01 8.17
C PHE A 156 1.03 9.47 7.74
N ASN A 157 2.06 9.86 6.99
CA ASN A 157 2.30 11.21 6.54
C ASN A 157 2.55 11.25 5.04
N VAL A 158 1.92 12.22 4.36
CA VAL A 158 2.36 12.68 3.04
C VAL A 158 3.37 13.79 3.27
N LEU A 159 4.61 13.56 2.87
CA LEU A 159 5.72 14.51 3.06
C LEU A 159 5.58 15.69 2.09
N GLU A 160 6.22 16.81 2.42
CA GLU A 160 6.33 17.92 1.48
C GLU A 160 7.16 17.54 0.26
N PHE A 161 6.81 18.10 -0.90
CA PHE A 161 7.59 17.92 -2.12
C PHE A 161 9.04 18.34 -1.91
N ASN A 162 9.96 17.47 -2.30
CA ASN A 162 11.39 17.73 -2.21
C ASN A 162 12.06 17.44 -3.57
N PRO A 163 12.59 18.47 -4.26
CA PRO A 163 13.20 18.32 -5.57
C PRO A 163 14.48 17.48 -5.58
N LEU A 164 15.05 17.15 -4.41
CA LEU A 164 16.17 16.22 -4.29
C LEU A 164 15.75 14.75 -4.41
N PHE A 165 14.47 14.43 -4.13
CA PHE A 165 13.97 13.06 -4.07
C PHE A 165 12.97 12.74 -5.19
N SER A 166 12.34 13.75 -5.78
CA SER A 166 11.42 13.56 -6.91
C SER A 166 11.31 14.82 -7.76
N ASP A 167 10.90 14.65 -9.00
CA ASP A 167 10.50 15.71 -9.92
C ASP A 167 9.07 16.20 -9.66
N VAL A 168 8.17 15.31 -9.26
CA VAL A 168 6.74 15.64 -9.10
C VAL A 168 6.04 14.96 -7.91
N HIS A 169 6.63 13.97 -7.25
CA HIS A 169 5.97 13.20 -6.18
C HIS A 169 6.35 13.68 -4.77
N CYS A 170 5.37 13.60 -3.87
CA CYS A 170 5.51 13.71 -2.43
C CYS A 170 5.72 12.31 -1.84
N GLY A 171 6.69 12.17 -0.92
CA GLY A 171 6.95 10.88 -0.28
C GLY A 171 5.82 10.44 0.66
N LEU A 172 5.54 9.14 0.71
CA LEU A 172 4.70 8.54 1.74
C LEU A 172 5.59 8.00 2.86
N CYS A 173 5.28 8.36 4.10
CA CYS A 173 6.00 7.91 5.30
C CYS A 173 5.02 7.31 6.30
N PHE A 174 5.31 6.13 6.82
CA PHE A 174 4.46 5.51 7.84
C PHE A 174 5.27 4.65 8.82
N CYS A 175 4.72 4.51 10.02
CA CYS A 175 5.33 3.77 11.12
C CYS A 175 4.52 2.51 11.42
N LEU A 176 5.12 1.34 11.19
CA LEU A 176 4.54 0.04 11.53
C LEU A 176 5.03 -0.40 12.91
N HIS A 177 4.11 -0.66 13.82
CA HIS A 177 4.38 -1.25 15.12
C HIS A 177 4.31 -2.78 15.03
N ALA A 178 5.47 -3.42 15.11
CA ALA A 178 5.58 -4.87 15.17
C ALA A 178 5.90 -5.32 16.60
N SER A 179 4.96 -6.00 17.25
CA SER A 179 5.22 -6.70 18.51
C SER A 179 5.99 -7.99 18.20
N VAL A 180 7.32 -7.95 18.32
CA VAL A 180 8.13 -9.17 18.24
C VAL A 180 7.97 -9.92 19.56
N ASN A 181 7.24 -11.04 19.54
CA ASN A 181 7.37 -12.03 20.60
C ASN A 181 8.76 -12.66 20.47
N ILE A 182 9.75 -12.07 21.13
CA ILE A 182 11.05 -12.71 21.32
C ILE A 182 10.79 -13.84 22.31
N SER A 183 10.33 -14.99 21.81
CA SER A 183 10.51 -16.24 22.53
C SER A 183 12.03 -16.45 22.61
N THR A 184 12.61 -16.10 23.76
CA THR A 184 13.96 -16.51 24.16
C THR A 184 13.98 -18.03 24.24
N THR A 185 14.11 -18.68 23.09
CA THR A 185 14.51 -20.07 22.99
C THR A 185 16.03 -20.06 22.94
N HIS A 186 16.58 -20.57 24.03
CA HIS A 186 17.96 -20.93 24.31
C HIS A 186 19.05 -20.55 23.29
N SER A 187 20.07 -19.89 23.84
CA SER A 187 21.43 -19.82 23.33
C SER A 187 21.92 -21.16 22.77
N ASP A 188 21.83 -21.32 21.45
CA ASP A 188 22.78 -22.13 20.70
C ASP A 188 23.58 -21.17 19.82
N ASP A 189 24.77 -20.82 20.33
CA ASP A 189 25.87 -20.28 19.55
C ASP A 189 26.19 -21.26 18.42
N ASN A 190 25.59 -21.05 17.24
CA ASN A 190 26.19 -21.31 15.91
C ASN A 190 25.17 -21.02 14.80
N CYS A 191 24.97 -19.75 14.47
CA CYS A 191 24.46 -19.35 13.16
C CYS A 191 25.61 -18.84 12.30
N SER A 192 26.43 -19.77 11.80
CA SER A 192 27.31 -19.52 10.67
C SER A 192 26.52 -19.77 9.38
N SER A 193 25.80 -18.76 8.91
CA SER A 193 25.43 -18.67 7.49
C SER A 193 25.18 -17.21 7.14
N GLN A 194 26.02 -16.74 6.22
CA GLN A 194 26.08 -15.38 5.72
C GLN A 194 24.73 -14.95 5.13
N CYS A 195 23.96 -14.16 5.87
CA CYS A 195 22.96 -13.31 5.26
C CYS A 195 23.72 -12.17 4.57
N GLY A 196 23.81 -12.23 3.24
CA GLY A 196 24.43 -11.19 2.42
C GLY A 196 23.66 -9.88 2.52
N HIS A 197 23.87 -9.14 3.61
CA HIS A 197 23.53 -7.74 3.67
C HIS A 197 24.49 -7.02 2.72
N ALA A 198 23.96 -6.36 1.70
CA ALA A 198 24.71 -5.35 0.97
C ALA A 198 25.07 -4.24 1.97
N ARG A 199 26.24 -4.34 2.59
CA ARG A 199 26.83 -3.23 3.33
C ARG A 199 27.39 -2.25 2.33
N TRP A 200 27.07 -0.98 2.51
CA TRP A 200 27.74 0.12 1.83
C TRP A 200 29.26 -0.04 1.96
N VAL A 201 29.96 -0.08 0.82
CA VAL A 201 31.42 -0.18 0.77
C VAL A 201 31.95 1.25 0.61
N PRO A 202 32.68 1.81 1.59
CA PRO A 202 33.16 3.19 1.53
C PRO A 202 33.98 3.50 0.26
N ASP A 203 34.65 2.50 -0.31
CA ASP A 203 35.45 2.67 -1.53
C ASP A 203 34.62 2.91 -2.81
N GLU A 204 33.34 2.55 -2.82
CA GLU A 204 32.42 2.80 -3.95
C GLU A 204 31.87 4.25 -3.95
N GLU A 205 32.03 4.99 -2.84
CA GLU A 205 31.65 6.42 -2.73
C GLU A 205 32.43 7.27 -3.74
N ASN A 206 33.74 7.05 -3.84
CA ASN A 206 34.60 7.75 -4.78
C ASN A 206 34.29 7.42 -6.24
N ARG A 207 33.74 6.23 -6.50
CA ARG A 207 33.34 5.79 -7.85
C ARG A 207 32.01 6.43 -8.26
N PHE A 208 31.06 6.53 -7.34
CA PHE A 208 29.80 7.26 -7.53
C PHE A 208 30.06 8.74 -7.78
N MET A 209 30.85 9.40 -6.92
CA MET A 209 31.19 10.82 -7.06
C MET A 209 31.90 11.14 -8.38
N ARG A 210 32.75 10.25 -8.89
CA ARG A 210 33.38 10.42 -10.21
C ARG A 210 32.40 10.34 -11.38
N HIS A 211 31.37 9.49 -11.31
CA HIS A 211 30.35 9.43 -12.37
C HIS A 211 29.43 10.65 -12.33
N SER A 212 29.10 11.15 -11.13
CA SER A 212 28.26 12.35 -10.95
C SER A 212 28.97 13.64 -11.37
N SER A 213 30.30 13.66 -11.35
CA SER A 213 31.10 14.83 -11.74
C SER A 213 31.27 15.01 -13.25
N VAL A 214 31.04 13.97 -14.05
CA VAL A 214 31.17 14.02 -15.52
C VAL A 214 29.92 14.60 -16.18
N THR A 215 28.77 14.64 -15.48
CA THR A 215 27.48 15.07 -16.04
C THR A 215 27.19 16.58 -15.82
N LEU A 216 28.11 17.34 -15.21
CA LEU A 216 27.97 18.80 -15.00
C LEU A 216 28.90 19.65 -15.88
N GLN A 217 29.45 19.06 -16.95
CA GLN A 217 30.06 19.81 -18.04
C GLN A 217 29.43 19.36 -19.36
N ASN A 218 28.27 19.92 -19.67
CA ASN A 218 27.81 20.33 -21.01
C ASN A 218 26.55 21.18 -20.88
#